data_AF-A0AAV4X2L7-F1
#
_entry.id   AF-A0AAV4X2L7-F1
#
_cell.length_a   1.000
_cell.length_b   1.000
_cell.length_c   1.000
_cell.angle_alpha   90.00
_cell.angle_beta   90.00
_cell.angle_gamma   90.00
#
_symmetry.space_group_name_H-M   'P 1'
#
loop_
_entity.id
_entity.type
_entity.pdbx_description
1 polymer ?
#
loop_
_entity_poly.entity_id
_entity_poly.type
_entity_poly.pdbx_seq_one_letter_code
_entity_poly.pdbx_strand_id
1 'polypeptide(L)'
;MCIPQSQECDGVKHCFDGIDEIGCATGVFAVQGISESRKITTKWLKNKWSNSSGWQENTHRGIIAWYLATERNDTDMEEKLMVKQLEVETLASLLRNDTTPLTVNQLSMFINALTVSCRDPRNLDGFDLVKILKQQTQFSSLTNHPTSYLALCNAGESLPINATTELSKILNSKSEYPFLLGSPLS
;
A
#
# COMPACT_ATOMS: atom_id res chain seq x y z
N MET A 1 -0.05 8.42 4.76
CA MET A 1 1.04 8.37 5.75
C MET A 1 2.37 8.24 5.01
N CYS A 2 3.31 9.15 5.25
CA CYS A 2 4.63 9.20 4.64
C CYS A 2 5.60 9.57 5.76
N ILE A 3 6.28 8.58 6.34
CA ILE A 3 7.24 8.78 7.43
C ILE A 3 8.59 8.25 6.94
N PRO A 4 9.64 9.08 6.93
CA PRO A 4 11.00 8.61 6.65
C PRO A 4 11.39 7.50 7.62
N GLN A 5 11.94 6.40 7.11
CA GLN A 5 12.42 5.29 7.94
C GLN A 5 13.54 5.73 8.92
N SER A 6 14.24 6.83 8.64
CA SER A 6 15.23 7.41 9.56
C SER A 6 14.62 8.03 10.82
N GLN A 7 13.30 8.21 10.84
CA GLN A 7 12.52 8.72 11.98
C GLN A 7 11.90 7.58 12.81
N GLU A 8 12.19 6.33 12.48
CA GLU A 8 11.77 5.18 13.29
C GLU A 8 12.94 4.77 14.19
N CYS A 9 12.69 4.64 15.49
CA CYS A 9 13.66 4.23 16.49
C CYS A 9 14.91 5.14 16.57
N ASP A 10 14.73 6.45 16.37
CA ASP A 10 15.81 7.44 16.45
C ASP A 10 15.90 8.13 17.82
N GLY A 11 15.02 7.76 18.75
CA GLY A 11 14.91 8.32 20.09
C GLY A 11 14.10 9.62 20.16
N VAL A 12 13.53 10.07 19.04
CA VAL A 12 12.69 11.27 18.94
C VAL A 12 11.28 10.87 18.53
N LYS A 13 10.29 11.38 19.26
CA LYS A 13 8.88 11.15 18.92
C LYS A 13 8.46 12.04 17.74
N HIS A 14 8.34 11.46 16.56
CA HIS A 14 7.82 12.10 15.35
C HIS A 14 6.34 11.83 15.14
N CYS A 15 5.82 10.66 15.57
CA CYS A 15 4.38 10.39 15.56
C CYS A 15 3.66 11.04 16.75
N PHE A 16 2.38 11.41 16.59
CA PHE A 16 1.59 12.03 17.68
C PHE A 16 1.43 11.13 18.90
N ASP A 17 1.27 9.83 18.69
CA ASP A 17 1.18 8.79 19.71
C ASP A 17 2.57 8.25 20.11
N GLY A 18 3.57 8.38 19.26
CA GLY A 18 4.96 7.98 19.54
C GLY A 18 5.23 6.51 19.24
N ILE A 19 4.41 5.92 18.39
CA ILE A 19 4.52 4.51 17.98
C ILE A 19 5.79 4.20 17.18
N ASP A 20 6.40 5.23 16.61
CA ASP A 20 7.71 5.20 15.93
C ASP A 20 8.86 4.81 16.86
N GLU A 21 8.70 4.95 18.18
CA GLU A 21 9.73 4.64 19.18
C GLU A 21 9.42 3.39 20.02
N ILE A 22 8.38 2.63 19.65
CA ILE A 22 7.94 1.44 20.39
C ILE A 22 8.51 0.18 19.73
N GLY A 23 9.05 -0.73 20.56
CA GLY A 23 9.47 -2.06 20.09
C GLY A 23 10.81 -2.10 19.37
N CYS A 24 11.61 -1.04 19.42
CA CYS A 24 12.94 -0.99 18.79
C CYS A 24 13.91 -2.08 19.28
N ALA A 25 13.87 -2.38 20.59
CA ALA A 25 14.77 -3.36 21.22
C ALA A 25 14.16 -4.76 21.38
N THR A 26 12.85 -4.92 21.19
CA THR A 26 12.12 -6.17 21.46
C THR A 26 11.27 -6.66 20.29
N GLY A 27 11.12 -5.84 19.25
CA GLY A 27 10.35 -6.14 18.06
C GLY A 27 11.17 -6.82 16.98
N VAL A 28 10.62 -6.83 15.77
CA VAL A 28 11.22 -7.48 14.60
C VAL A 28 12.65 -6.98 14.34
N PHE A 29 12.93 -5.69 14.60
CA PHE A 29 14.26 -5.13 14.41
C PHE A 29 15.35 -5.71 15.33
N ALA A 30 14.98 -6.34 16.46
CA ALA A 30 15.91 -6.96 17.40
C ALA A 30 16.39 -8.35 16.98
N VAL A 31 15.74 -8.98 15.99
CA VAL A 31 16.12 -10.31 15.52
C VAL A 31 17.40 -10.23 14.69
N GLN A 32 18.42 -10.99 15.09
CA GLN A 32 19.72 -11.01 14.44
C GLN A 32 19.59 -11.37 12.95
N GLY A 33 20.20 -10.57 12.08
CA GLY A 33 20.22 -10.80 10.64
C GLY A 33 19.02 -10.23 9.86
N ILE A 34 17.98 -9.72 10.51
CA ILE A 34 16.83 -9.12 9.80
C ILE A 34 17.23 -7.89 8.99
N SER A 35 18.09 -7.02 9.52
CA SER A 35 18.56 -5.84 8.81
C SER A 35 19.33 -6.19 7.53
N GLU A 36 20.14 -7.25 7.56
CA GLU A 36 20.89 -7.73 6.40
C GLU A 36 19.98 -8.44 5.40
N SER A 37 19.08 -9.31 5.87
CA SER A 37 18.07 -9.94 5.02
C SER A 37 17.23 -8.90 4.29
N ARG A 38 16.82 -7.83 4.98
CA ARG A 38 16.09 -6.71 4.38
C ARG A 38 16.88 -6.07 3.23
N LYS A 39 18.16 -5.75 3.44
CA LYS A 39 19.03 -5.16 2.41
C LYS A 39 19.21 -6.07 1.19
N ILE A 40 19.40 -7.37 1.41
CA ILE A 40 19.53 -8.35 0.33
C ILE A 40 18.23 -8.41 -0.48
N THR A 41 17.09 -8.52 0.19
CA THR A 41 15.77 -8.63 -0.45
C THR A 41 15.40 -7.36 -1.20
N THR A 42 15.65 -6.17 -0.66
CA THR A 42 15.37 -4.91 -1.35
C THR A 42 16.21 -4.79 -2.62
N LYS A 43 17.52 -5.10 -2.55
CA LYS A 43 18.39 -5.13 -3.73
C LYS A 43 17.87 -6.11 -4.80
N TRP A 44 17.43 -7.31 -4.39
CA TRP A 44 16.83 -8.27 -5.31
C TRP A 44 15.54 -7.74 -5.95
N LEU A 45 14.66 -7.11 -5.16
CA LEU A 45 13.39 -6.54 -5.64
C LEU A 45 13.65 -5.45 -6.69
N LYS A 46 14.62 -4.56 -6.42
CA LYS A 46 15.03 -3.50 -7.37
C LYS A 46 15.47 -4.08 -8.71
N ASN A 47 16.26 -5.16 -8.68
CA ASN A 47 16.74 -5.81 -9.90
C ASN A 47 15.62 -6.48 -10.73
N LYS A 48 14.43 -6.67 -10.18
CA LYS A 48 13.26 -7.16 -10.92
C LYS A 48 12.50 -6.04 -11.63
N TRP A 49 12.73 -4.79 -11.26
CA TRP A 49 12.16 -3.65 -11.94
C TRP A 49 12.87 -3.38 -13.26
N SER A 50 12.12 -2.90 -14.25
CA SER A 50 12.67 -2.37 -15.50
C SER A 50 12.12 -0.97 -15.79
N ASN A 51 12.90 -0.16 -16.52
CA ASN A 51 12.49 1.17 -16.93
C ASN A 51 11.36 1.19 -17.98
N SER A 52 11.19 0.10 -18.74
CA SER A 52 10.25 0.02 -19.85
C SER A 52 8.90 -0.57 -19.46
N SER A 53 8.89 -1.46 -18.46
CA SER A 53 7.70 -2.22 -18.09
C SER A 53 7.45 -2.28 -16.58
N GLY A 54 8.23 -1.57 -15.77
CA GLY A 54 8.07 -1.57 -14.31
C GLY A 54 8.18 -2.96 -13.70
N TRP A 55 7.23 -3.30 -12.83
CA TRP A 55 6.97 -4.69 -12.38
C TRP A 55 5.74 -5.27 -13.07
N GLN A 56 5.52 -4.93 -14.35
CA GLN A 56 4.35 -5.33 -15.14
C GLN A 56 3.06 -4.92 -14.42
N GLU A 57 2.08 -5.83 -14.30
CA GLU A 57 0.83 -5.61 -13.58
C GLU A 57 1.03 -5.40 -12.06
N ASN A 58 2.22 -5.67 -11.52
CA ASN A 58 2.55 -5.57 -10.10
C ASN A 58 3.29 -4.29 -9.72
N THR A 59 3.39 -3.28 -10.61
CA THR A 59 4.10 -2.01 -10.31
C THR A 59 3.65 -1.37 -9.00
N HIS A 60 2.35 -1.31 -8.73
CA HIS A 60 1.81 -0.80 -7.45
C HIS A 60 2.28 -1.60 -6.23
N ARG A 61 2.35 -2.95 -6.32
CA ARG A 61 2.85 -3.82 -5.25
C ARG A 61 4.35 -3.67 -5.05
N GLY A 62 5.10 -3.59 -6.15
CA GLY A 62 6.55 -3.37 -6.12
C GLY A 62 6.90 -2.06 -5.43
N ILE A 63 6.18 -0.98 -5.76
CA ILE A 63 6.33 0.34 -5.11
C ILE A 63 5.98 0.26 -3.63
N ILE A 64 4.83 -0.33 -3.26
CA ILE A 64 4.46 -0.48 -1.85
C ILE A 64 5.52 -1.25 -1.08
N ALA A 65 5.96 -2.40 -1.59
CA ALA A 65 6.97 -3.22 -0.95
C ALA A 65 8.32 -2.51 -0.85
N TRP A 66 8.73 -1.78 -1.88
CA TRP A 66 9.97 -1.01 -1.90
C TRP A 66 9.94 0.09 -0.84
N TYR A 67 8.97 1.00 -0.90
CA TYR A 67 8.90 2.16 0.00
C TYR A 67 8.69 1.79 1.46
N LEU A 68 8.03 0.66 1.76
CA LEU A 68 7.89 0.17 3.14
C LEU A 68 9.15 -0.56 3.66
N ALA A 69 10.05 -0.99 2.77
CA ALA A 69 11.23 -1.77 3.14
C ALA A 69 12.56 -0.99 3.08
N THR A 70 12.59 0.17 2.44
CA THR A 70 13.82 0.95 2.21
C THR A 70 13.74 2.36 2.79
N GLU A 71 14.90 2.88 3.20
CA GLU A 71 15.06 4.31 3.44
C GLU A 71 14.85 5.09 2.15
N ARG A 72 14.11 6.19 2.25
CA ARG A 72 13.82 7.05 1.12
C ARG A 72 15.10 7.72 0.65
N ASN A 73 15.38 7.67 -0.64
CA ASN A 73 16.51 8.38 -1.23
C ASN A 73 16.01 9.33 -2.32
N ASP A 74 15.83 10.60 -1.96
CA ASP A 74 15.34 11.64 -2.88
C ASP A 74 16.28 11.90 -4.09
N THR A 75 17.49 11.34 -4.09
CA THR A 75 18.43 11.42 -5.23
C THR A 75 18.32 10.22 -6.18
N ASP A 76 17.61 9.16 -5.81
CA ASP A 76 17.47 7.97 -6.64
C ASP A 76 16.48 8.21 -7.80
N MET A 77 17.02 8.31 -9.01
CA MET A 77 16.23 8.54 -10.22
C MET A 77 15.37 7.33 -10.59
N GLU A 78 15.80 6.10 -10.24
CA GLU A 78 15.01 4.90 -10.49
C GLU A 78 13.77 4.88 -9.61
N GLU A 79 13.91 5.26 -8.33
CA GLU A 79 12.79 5.40 -7.39
C GLU A 79 11.75 6.41 -7.92
N LYS A 80 12.21 7.57 -8.43
CA LYS A 80 11.32 8.56 -9.05
C LYS A 80 10.65 8.04 -10.31
N LEU A 81 11.39 7.29 -11.13
CA LEU A 81 10.87 6.73 -12.37
C LEU A 81 9.81 5.65 -12.11
N MET A 82 10.01 4.79 -11.11
CA MET A 82 9.01 3.81 -10.65
C MET A 82 7.67 4.49 -10.33
N VAL A 83 7.71 5.59 -9.56
CA VAL A 83 6.49 6.31 -9.18
C VAL A 83 5.86 7.02 -10.37
N LYS A 84 6.66 7.60 -11.28
CA LYS A 84 6.14 8.23 -12.50
C LYS A 84 5.46 7.21 -13.42
N GLN A 85 6.03 6.01 -13.54
CA GLN A 85 5.41 4.92 -14.28
C GLN A 85 4.04 4.54 -13.68
N LEU A 86 3.93 4.44 -12.35
CA LEU A 86 2.66 4.18 -11.66
C LEU A 86 1.61 5.27 -11.91
N GLU A 87 2.01 6.55 -11.87
CA GLU A 87 1.10 7.68 -12.16
C GLU A 87 0.53 7.55 -13.58
N VAL A 88 1.39 7.27 -14.57
CA VAL A 88 0.98 7.07 -15.97
C VAL A 88 0.06 5.85 -16.13
N GLU A 89 0.38 4.72 -15.50
CA GLU A 89 -0.46 3.52 -15.52
C GLU A 89 -1.84 3.77 -14.90
N THR A 90 -1.88 4.53 -13.80
CA THR A 90 -3.12 4.90 -13.11
C THR A 90 -3.98 5.79 -14.02
N LEU A 91 -3.40 6.83 -14.62
CA LEU A 91 -4.08 7.73 -15.54
C LEU A 91 -4.58 6.99 -16.79
N ALA A 92 -3.76 6.12 -17.38
CA ALA A 92 -4.16 5.32 -18.53
C ALA A 92 -5.36 4.41 -18.19
N SER A 93 -5.40 3.86 -16.97
CA SER A 93 -6.52 3.03 -16.51
C SER A 93 -7.79 3.86 -16.28
N LEU A 94 -7.67 5.07 -15.71
CA LEU A 94 -8.79 5.99 -15.53
C LEU A 94 -9.39 6.45 -16.87
N LEU A 95 -8.54 6.76 -17.85
CA LEU A 95 -8.99 7.19 -19.18
C LEU A 95 -9.65 6.07 -19.98
N ARG A 96 -9.34 4.81 -19.67
CA ARG A 96 -9.95 3.63 -20.31
C ARG A 96 -11.18 3.10 -19.56
N ASN A 97 -11.63 3.80 -18.52
CA ASN A 97 -12.66 3.31 -17.60
C ASN A 97 -13.99 2.91 -18.30
N ASP A 98 -14.32 3.51 -19.45
CA ASP A 98 -15.52 3.14 -20.22
C ASP A 98 -15.43 1.75 -20.88
N THR A 99 -14.22 1.27 -21.16
CA THR A 99 -13.96 -0.03 -21.80
C THR A 99 -13.51 -1.09 -20.80
N THR A 100 -12.68 -0.70 -19.85
CA THR A 100 -12.15 -1.55 -18.78
C THR A 100 -12.26 -0.81 -17.45
N PRO A 101 -13.40 -0.91 -16.75
CA PRO A 101 -13.61 -0.20 -15.50
C PRO A 101 -12.60 -0.62 -14.43
N LEU A 102 -12.12 0.34 -13.65
CA LEU A 102 -11.24 0.09 -12.52
C LEU A 102 -11.99 -0.63 -11.39
N THR A 103 -11.45 -1.76 -10.95
CA THR A 103 -12.00 -2.46 -9.78
C THR A 103 -11.66 -1.72 -8.48
N VAL A 104 -12.48 -1.90 -7.45
CA VAL A 104 -12.25 -1.37 -6.10
C VAL A 104 -10.86 -1.75 -5.58
N ASN A 105 -10.41 -2.99 -5.82
CA ASN A 105 -9.10 -3.46 -5.40
C ASN A 105 -7.96 -2.76 -6.14
N GLN A 106 -8.05 -2.61 -7.47
CA GLN A 106 -7.04 -1.89 -8.25
C GLN A 106 -6.93 -0.44 -7.82
N LEU A 107 -8.07 0.24 -7.68
CA LEU A 107 -8.13 1.62 -7.21
C LEU A 107 -7.52 1.77 -5.81
N SER A 108 -7.84 0.85 -4.91
CA SER A 108 -7.25 0.82 -3.56
C SER A 108 -5.73 0.62 -3.58
N MET A 109 -5.24 -0.24 -4.49
CA MET A 109 -3.80 -0.48 -4.65
C MET A 109 -3.08 0.75 -5.23
N PHE A 110 -3.66 1.45 -6.20
CA PHE A 110 -3.11 2.71 -6.70
C PHE A 110 -3.06 3.79 -5.61
N ILE A 111 -4.14 3.96 -4.84
CA ILE A 111 -4.19 4.93 -3.73
C ILE A 111 -3.12 4.62 -2.69
N ASN A 112 -2.97 3.36 -2.27
CA ASN A 112 -1.93 2.98 -1.31
C ASN A 112 -0.52 3.22 -1.86
N ALA A 113 -0.27 2.88 -3.13
CA ALA A 113 1.03 3.08 -3.77
C ALA A 113 1.39 4.57 -3.94
N LEU A 114 0.42 5.43 -4.27
CA LEU A 114 0.59 6.88 -4.28
C LEU A 114 0.84 7.42 -2.87
N THR A 115 0.04 6.98 -1.90
CA THR A 115 0.14 7.44 -0.50
C THR A 115 1.52 7.13 0.10
N VAL A 116 2.02 5.90 -0.08
CA VAL A 116 3.31 5.48 0.49
C VAL A 116 4.50 6.11 -0.25
N SER A 117 4.35 6.41 -1.54
CA SER A 117 5.36 7.16 -2.31
C SER A 117 5.25 8.69 -2.12
N CYS A 118 4.36 9.13 -1.24
CA CYS A 118 4.14 10.54 -0.87
C CYS A 118 3.64 11.40 -2.04
N ARG A 119 2.77 10.79 -2.87
CA ARG A 119 1.96 11.46 -3.88
C ARG A 119 0.56 11.65 -3.34
N ASP A 120 -0.10 12.74 -3.73
CA ASP A 120 -1.47 13.02 -3.30
C ASP A 120 -2.48 12.27 -4.19
N PRO A 121 -3.17 11.23 -3.67
CA PRO A 121 -4.17 10.50 -4.45
C PRO A 121 -5.46 11.31 -4.69
N ARG A 122 -5.65 12.46 -4.04
CA ARG A 122 -6.82 13.34 -4.27
C ARG A 122 -6.63 14.31 -5.42
N ASN A 123 -5.40 14.47 -5.89
CA ASN A 123 -5.06 15.40 -6.97
C ASN A 123 -4.05 14.77 -7.94
N LEU A 124 -4.42 13.65 -8.55
CA LEU A 124 -3.64 13.03 -9.62
C LEU A 124 -4.08 13.62 -10.97
N ASP A 125 -3.43 14.71 -11.40
CA ASP A 125 -3.70 15.41 -12.66
C ASP A 125 -5.20 15.74 -12.87
N GLY A 126 -5.88 16.15 -11.78
CA GLY A 126 -7.30 16.50 -11.77
C GLY A 126 -8.25 15.36 -11.38
N PHE A 127 -7.74 14.15 -11.14
CA PHE A 127 -8.53 13.02 -10.63
C PHE A 127 -8.40 12.89 -9.12
N ASP A 128 -9.55 12.81 -8.44
CA ASP A 128 -9.65 12.48 -7.02
C ASP A 128 -9.97 10.99 -6.86
N LEU A 129 -8.92 10.17 -6.78
CA LEU A 129 -9.04 8.72 -6.66
C LEU A 129 -9.74 8.31 -5.36
N VAL A 130 -9.50 9.04 -4.28
CA VAL A 130 -10.08 8.75 -2.96
C VAL A 130 -11.59 8.94 -2.99
N LYS A 131 -12.06 10.02 -3.63
CA LYS A 131 -13.50 10.25 -3.84
C LYS A 131 -14.13 9.18 -4.72
N ILE A 132 -13.45 8.78 -5.81
CA ILE A 132 -13.93 7.69 -6.68
C ILE A 132 -14.06 6.39 -5.87
N LEU A 133 -13.06 6.04 -5.06
CA LEU A 133 -13.07 4.84 -4.22
C LEU A 133 -14.20 4.88 -3.20
N LYS A 134 -14.40 6.03 -2.53
CA LYS A 134 -15.48 6.22 -1.56
C LYS A 134 -16.86 6.04 -2.18
N GLN A 135 -17.06 6.56 -3.40
CA GLN A 135 -18.31 6.37 -4.13
C GLN A 135 -18.51 4.89 -4.50
N GLN A 136 -17.51 4.24 -5.09
CA GLN A 136 -17.61 2.82 -5.47
C GLN A 136 -17.88 1.91 -4.26
N THR A 137 -17.27 2.22 -3.11
CA THR A 137 -17.48 1.45 -1.87
C THR A 137 -18.85 1.69 -1.23
N GLN A 138 -19.45 2.87 -1.40
CA GLN A 138 -20.80 3.17 -0.90
C GLN A 138 -21.91 2.54 -1.75
N PHE A 139 -21.72 2.46 -3.07
CA PHE A 139 -22.72 1.91 -4.01
C PHE A 139 -22.55 0.42 -4.29
N SER A 140 -21.44 -0.19 -3.88
CA SER A 140 -21.22 -1.63 -3.95
C SER A 140 -22.12 -2.36 -2.96
N SER A 141 -23.10 -3.11 -3.45
CA SER A 141 -23.86 -4.09 -2.66
C SER A 141 -23.04 -5.34 -2.29
N LEU A 142 -21.83 -5.48 -2.84
CA LEU A 142 -20.91 -6.57 -2.53
C LEU A 142 -20.02 -6.21 -1.33
N THR A 143 -20.31 -6.93 -0.26
CA THR A 143 -19.46 -7.21 0.90
C THR A 143 -17.99 -7.48 0.52
N ASN A 144 -17.06 -7.05 1.40
CA ASN A 144 -15.68 -7.55 1.55
C ASN A 144 -14.57 -6.88 0.70
N HIS A 145 -14.33 -5.58 0.90
CA HIS A 145 -13.07 -4.96 0.46
C HIS A 145 -12.26 -4.40 1.64
N PRO A 146 -11.64 -5.23 2.50
CA PRO A 146 -10.75 -4.73 3.56
C PRO A 146 -9.67 -3.77 3.03
N THR A 147 -9.19 -4.04 1.80
CA THR A 147 -8.20 -3.22 1.11
C THR A 147 -8.70 -1.80 0.81
N SER A 148 -10.00 -1.59 0.55
CA SER A 148 -10.54 -0.25 0.30
C SER A 148 -10.69 0.54 1.57
N TYR A 149 -11.14 -0.08 2.67
CA TYR A 149 -11.15 0.56 3.99
C TYR A 149 -9.74 0.94 4.43
N LEU A 150 -8.76 0.05 4.21
CA LEU A 150 -7.36 0.37 4.47
C LEU A 150 -6.86 1.55 3.62
N ALA A 151 -7.16 1.56 2.31
CA ALA A 151 -6.74 2.64 1.43
C ALA A 151 -7.38 3.99 1.80
N LEU A 152 -8.67 4.02 2.11
CA LEU A 152 -9.37 5.22 2.61
C LEU A 152 -8.73 5.71 3.91
N CYS A 153 -8.49 4.81 4.87
CA CYS A 153 -7.85 5.14 6.15
C CYS A 153 -6.43 5.70 5.95
N ASN A 154 -5.60 5.05 5.14
CA ASN A 154 -4.23 5.48 4.84
C ASN A 154 -4.17 6.85 4.16
N ALA A 155 -5.21 7.17 3.38
CA ALA A 155 -5.41 8.47 2.77
C ALA A 155 -6.04 9.51 3.72
N GLY A 156 -6.36 9.17 4.98
CA GLY A 156 -7.01 10.06 5.94
C GLY A 156 -8.46 10.38 5.61
N GLU A 157 -9.15 9.51 4.87
CA GLU A 157 -10.56 9.66 4.52
C GLU A 157 -11.48 9.01 5.56
N SER A 158 -12.69 9.55 5.74
CA SER A 158 -13.69 8.93 6.61
C SER A 158 -14.18 7.61 6.01
N LEU A 159 -14.25 6.56 6.82
CA LEU A 159 -14.85 5.29 6.42
C LEU A 159 -16.38 5.43 6.22
N PRO A 160 -17.00 4.60 5.35
CA PRO A 160 -18.45 4.50 5.25
C PRO A 160 -19.13 4.13 6.58
N ILE A 161 -20.38 4.56 6.78
CA ILE A 161 -21.13 4.40 8.04
C ILE A 161 -21.28 2.93 8.46
N ASN A 162 -21.41 2.02 7.49
CA ASN A 162 -21.53 0.57 7.68
C ASN A 162 -20.19 -0.15 7.88
N ALA A 163 -19.04 0.50 7.67
CA ALA A 163 -17.73 -0.15 7.61
C ALA A 163 -17.38 -0.93 8.90
N THR A 164 -17.64 -0.36 10.08
CA THR A 164 -17.36 -1.01 11.37
C THR A 164 -18.21 -2.27 11.58
N THR A 165 -19.48 -2.21 11.19
CA THR A 165 -20.41 -3.35 11.29
C THR A 165 -19.97 -4.47 10.34
N GLU A 166 -19.56 -4.12 9.12
CA GLU A 166 -19.07 -5.07 8.13
C GLU A 166 -17.75 -5.73 8.54
N LEU A 167 -16.77 -4.93 8.98
CA LEU A 167 -15.48 -5.45 9.46
C LEU A 167 -15.67 -6.37 10.67
N SER A 168 -16.60 -6.02 11.58
CA SER A 168 -16.95 -6.87 12.72
C SER A 168 -17.57 -8.20 12.30
N LYS A 169 -18.40 -8.21 11.24
CA LYS A 169 -18.95 -9.46 10.69
C LYS A 169 -17.86 -10.34 10.09
N ILE A 170 -16.89 -9.76 9.38
CA ILE A 170 -15.75 -10.49 8.80
C ILE A 170 -14.89 -11.07 9.93
N LEU A 171 -14.53 -10.27 10.92
CA LEU A 171 -13.69 -10.70 12.04
C LEU A 171 -14.31 -11.86 12.83
N ASN A 172 -15.64 -11.83 12.99
CA ASN A 172 -16.40 -12.87 13.70
C ASN A 172 -16.84 -14.02 12.79
N SER A 173 -16.59 -13.95 11.48
CA SER A 173 -16.88 -15.04 10.56
C SER A 173 -15.91 -16.19 10.84
N LYS A 174 -16.43 -17.42 10.87
CA LYS A 174 -15.59 -18.64 10.86
C LYS A 174 -15.04 -18.84 9.44
N SER A 175 -14.15 -17.96 9.02
CA SER A 175 -13.42 -18.16 7.78
C SER A 175 -12.34 -19.21 8.04
N GLU A 176 -12.55 -20.44 7.55
CA GLU A 176 -11.49 -21.43 7.45
C GLU A 176 -10.51 -20.96 6.40
N TYR A 177 -9.38 -20.41 6.82
CA TYR A 177 -8.31 -20.02 5.91
C TYR A 177 -7.49 -21.28 5.56
N PRO A 178 -7.53 -21.76 4.30
CA PRO A 178 -6.84 -23.00 3.92
C PRO A 178 -5.31 -22.89 4.11
N PHE A 179 -4.76 -21.67 4.10
CA PHE A 179 -3.33 -21.43 4.34
C PHE A 179 -2.92 -21.50 5.83
N LEU A 180 -3.87 -21.41 6.77
CA LEU A 180 -3.62 -21.65 8.21
C LEU A 180 -3.75 -23.14 8.55
N LEU A 181 -4.60 -23.85 7.82
CA LEU A 181 -4.77 -25.29 7.91
C LEU A 181 -3.72 -25.95 7.02
N GLY A 182 -2.47 -26.01 7.50
CA GLY A 182 -1.31 -26.55 6.78
C GLY A 182 -1.61 -27.90 6.10
N SER A 183 -2.15 -27.83 4.90
CA SER A 183 -2.43 -28.97 4.05
C SER A 183 -1.13 -29.23 3.31
N PRO A 184 -0.51 -30.40 3.48
CA PRO A 184 0.73 -30.69 2.79
C PRO A 184 0.44 -30.66 1.29
N LEU A 185 1.27 -29.92 0.55
CA LEU A 185 1.33 -30.00 -0.91
C LEU A 185 1.53 -31.48 -1.27
N SER A 186 0.47 -32.09 -1.81
CA SER A 186 0.48 -33.44 -2.38
C SER A 186 1.08 -33.42 -3.77
#